data_AF-A0A959ST98-F1
#
_entry.id   AF-A0A959ST98-F1
#
_cell.length_a   1.000
_cell.length_b   1.000
_cell.length_c   1.000
_cell.angle_alpha   90.00
_cell.angle_beta   90.00
_cell.angle_gamma   90.00
#
_symmetry.space_group_name_H-M   'P 1'
#
loop_
_entity.id
_entity.type
_entity.pdbx_description
1 polymer ?
#
loop_
_entity_poly.entity_id
_entity_poly.type
_entity_poly.pdbx_seq_one_letter_code
_entity_poly.pdbx_strand_id
1 'polypeptide(L)'
;MTMVFSGTVDLTTTGWKEITFSTPFNYDGTNLIVAVDENASGWSGCSWYGTTATGKVRYLYSDTYNPDPNALPGSYSGTSSSSTTRPNVQFEMLPPCTGTPVAGTLPATVPACVGSTATLNATGGSVAAGLAYQWEESADGSTGWVNAAGISTNASYITQPFASAMYYRLVVTCTPSSQSDTSNVAAVVDGSTPPYLVFDGLSHVQSFESWVNGCATADKPTWNWKNTPSTGSNSWRRNDQGSTASWPGSSGGYSPSSTAGSFSARFHGVEAPDESNGDLDLYVDMSAATGNTKLRFDYINGDGSDALEVFLSTDGGTSFSSLGAPLAPAT
;
A
#
# COMPACT_ATOMS: atom_id res chain seq x y z
N MET A 1 0.01 -12.79 34.52
CA MET A 1 0.97 -12.11 33.62
C MET A 1 0.38 -12.12 32.22
N THR A 2 0.50 -11.03 31.48
CA THR A 2 0.11 -11.02 30.06
C THR A 2 1.25 -11.63 29.25
N MET A 3 0.96 -12.61 28.39
CA MET A 3 1.97 -13.16 27.49
C MET A 3 2.32 -12.11 26.42
N VAL A 4 3.58 -11.70 26.35
CA VAL A 4 4.04 -10.64 25.43
C VAL A 4 4.80 -11.16 24.21
N PHE A 5 5.15 -12.45 24.21
CA PHE A 5 5.78 -13.15 23.08
C PHE A 5 5.51 -14.66 23.20
N SER A 6 5.31 -15.33 22.07
CA SER A 6 5.30 -16.79 21.95
C SER A 6 5.92 -17.17 20.60
N GLY A 7 6.97 -17.98 20.61
CA GLY A 7 7.70 -18.33 19.40
C GLY A 7 9.04 -18.99 19.69
N THR A 8 9.72 -19.40 18.63
CA THR A 8 11.09 -19.92 18.69
C THR A 8 12.08 -18.81 18.36
N VAL A 9 13.15 -18.69 19.13
CA VAL A 9 14.26 -17.76 18.87
C VAL A 9 15.45 -18.58 18.38
N ASP A 10 16.07 -18.19 17.27
CA ASP A 10 17.27 -18.88 16.79
C ASP A 10 18.48 -18.54 17.68
N LEU A 11 18.91 -19.52 18.48
CA LEU A 11 20.05 -19.41 19.39
C LEU A 11 21.36 -19.95 18.79
N THR A 12 21.38 -20.37 17.52
CA THR A 12 22.54 -21.06 16.91
C THR A 12 23.67 -20.12 16.47
N THR A 13 23.36 -18.83 16.26
CA THR A 13 24.33 -17.82 15.82
C THR A 13 24.91 -16.99 16.98
N THR A 14 26.11 -16.42 16.83
CA THR A 14 26.69 -15.48 17.79
C THR A 14 26.08 -14.08 17.69
N GLY A 15 25.94 -13.35 18.80
CA GLY A 15 25.45 -11.97 18.83
C GLY A 15 24.25 -11.77 19.75
N TRP A 16 23.68 -10.56 19.73
CA TRP A 16 22.44 -10.26 20.45
C TRP A 16 21.27 -11.07 19.88
N LYS A 17 20.44 -11.60 20.78
CA LYS A 17 19.21 -12.32 20.44
C LYS A 17 18.04 -11.41 20.76
N GLU A 18 17.39 -10.91 19.72
CA GLU A 18 16.27 -9.98 19.85
C GLU A 18 14.96 -10.75 19.91
N ILE A 19 14.12 -10.42 20.90
CA ILE A 19 12.75 -10.88 21.00
C ILE A 19 11.86 -9.65 20.86
N THR A 20 11.18 -9.53 19.72
CA THR A 20 10.17 -8.48 19.53
C THR A 20 8.88 -8.93 20.23
N PHE A 21 8.41 -8.15 21.20
CA PHE A 21 7.14 -8.44 21.86
C PHE A 21 5.97 -8.27 20.89
N SER A 22 5.18 -9.33 20.72
CA SER A 22 3.95 -9.29 19.93
C SER A 22 2.90 -8.39 20.57
N THR A 23 2.96 -8.24 21.90
CA THR A 23 2.09 -7.35 22.67
C THR A 23 2.97 -6.46 23.56
N PRO A 24 3.38 -5.27 23.09
CA PRO A 24 4.11 -4.31 23.92
C PRO A 24 3.32 -3.94 25.17
N PHE A 25 4.02 -3.59 26.24
CA PHE A 25 3.40 -3.12 27.48
C PHE A 25 3.98 -1.77 27.89
N ASN A 26 3.16 -0.93 28.52
CA ASN A 26 3.63 0.29 29.14
C ASN A 26 4.35 -0.08 30.45
N TYR A 27 5.62 0.29 30.55
CA TYR A 27 6.36 0.14 31.78
C TYR A 27 6.02 1.29 32.74
N ASP A 28 5.53 0.95 33.93
CA ASP A 28 5.07 1.89 34.95
C ASP A 28 6.20 2.40 35.87
N GLY A 29 7.45 1.99 35.62
CA GLY A 29 8.61 2.34 36.45
C GLY A 29 8.83 1.43 37.66
N THR A 30 8.04 0.35 37.83
CA THR A 30 8.24 -0.65 38.90
C THR A 30 9.34 -1.67 38.57
N ASN A 31 9.67 -2.63 39.42
CA ASN A 31 10.75 -3.58 39.10
C ASN A 31 10.32 -4.60 38.04
N LEU A 32 11.15 -4.83 37.01
CA LEU A 32 11.00 -5.94 36.08
C LEU A 32 11.84 -7.15 36.54
N ILE A 33 11.29 -8.35 36.38
CA ILE A 33 12.01 -9.60 36.51
C ILE A 33 12.09 -10.24 35.11
N VAL A 34 13.32 -10.51 34.66
CA VAL A 34 13.56 -11.37 33.50
C VAL A 34 13.97 -12.73 34.04
N ALA A 35 13.10 -13.71 33.83
CA ALA A 35 13.40 -15.10 34.14
C ALA A 35 13.67 -15.85 32.85
N VAL A 36 14.65 -16.73 32.91
CA VAL A 36 15.01 -17.63 31.81
C VAL A 36 14.95 -19.02 32.39
N ASP A 37 14.14 -19.87 31.76
CA ASP A 37 13.97 -21.26 32.14
C ASP A 37 14.62 -22.13 31.07
N GLU A 38 15.60 -22.93 31.47
CA GLU A 38 16.11 -24.01 30.62
C GLU A 38 15.55 -25.32 31.14
N ASN A 39 14.87 -26.05 30.26
CA ASN A 39 14.28 -27.34 30.56
C ASN A 39 14.81 -28.38 29.56
N ALA A 40 15.98 -28.94 29.86
CA ALA A 40 16.61 -29.98 29.06
C ALA A 40 16.59 -31.34 29.78
N SER A 41 16.48 -32.42 29.01
CA SER A 41 16.62 -33.77 29.54
C SER A 41 18.11 -34.15 29.69
N GLY A 42 18.59 -34.23 30.93
CA GLY A 42 19.95 -34.67 31.26
C GLY A 42 20.97 -33.52 31.40
N TRP A 43 22.26 -33.88 31.43
CA TRP A 43 23.37 -32.93 31.61
C TRP A 43 23.61 -32.15 30.31
N SER A 44 22.84 -31.10 30.14
CA SER A 44 22.90 -30.10 29.08
C SER A 44 23.47 -28.79 29.63
N GLY A 45 24.11 -27.99 28.79
CA GLY A 45 24.65 -26.70 29.19
C GLY A 45 24.22 -25.62 28.20
N CYS A 46 23.36 -24.71 28.64
CA CYS A 46 23.16 -23.41 28.00
C CYS A 46 23.72 -22.31 28.92
N SER A 47 24.25 -21.24 28.35
CA SER A 47 24.80 -20.13 29.15
C SER A 47 24.51 -18.81 28.48
N TRP A 48 24.13 -17.83 29.29
CA TRP A 48 24.05 -16.45 28.86
C TRP A 48 25.44 -15.84 28.79
N TYR A 49 25.68 -15.05 27.76
CA TYR A 49 26.81 -14.13 27.80
C TYR A 49 26.59 -13.16 28.98
N GLY A 50 27.63 -12.99 29.79
CA GLY A 50 27.52 -12.19 31.00
C GLY A 50 28.81 -11.49 31.35
N THR A 51 28.66 -10.42 32.11
CA THR A 51 29.77 -9.57 32.55
C THR A 51 30.03 -9.79 34.03
N THR A 52 31.30 -9.83 34.45
CA THR A 52 31.66 -9.93 35.86
C THR A 52 31.10 -8.73 36.63
N ALA A 53 30.38 -9.00 37.72
CA ALA A 53 29.74 -7.98 38.55
C ALA A 53 29.85 -8.34 40.04
N THR A 54 30.20 -7.36 40.87
CA THR A 54 30.26 -7.55 42.32
C THR A 54 28.85 -7.52 42.92
N GLY A 55 28.37 -8.68 43.35
CA GLY A 55 27.12 -8.82 44.08
C GLY A 55 25.88 -9.07 43.22
N LYS A 56 25.34 -10.29 43.38
CA LYS A 56 23.92 -10.69 43.27
C LYS A 56 23.37 -11.04 41.88
N VAL A 57 23.71 -12.24 41.41
CA VAL A 57 22.76 -13.08 40.65
C VAL A 57 22.49 -14.35 41.44
N ARG A 58 21.21 -14.71 41.62
CA ARG A 58 20.79 -16.02 42.15
C ARG A 58 20.27 -16.84 40.98
N TYR A 59 20.86 -18.00 40.73
CA TYR A 59 20.29 -18.98 39.80
C TYR A 59 19.73 -20.15 40.60
N LEU A 60 18.61 -20.69 40.12
CA LEU A 60 17.90 -21.83 40.68
C LEU A 60 18.15 -23.02 39.77
N TYR A 61 18.47 -24.18 40.33
CA TYR A 61 18.69 -25.39 39.56
C TYR A 61 18.19 -26.63 40.32
N SER A 62 17.59 -27.56 39.58
CA SER A 62 17.16 -28.84 40.11
C SER A 62 17.14 -29.88 39.02
N ASP A 63 17.71 -31.06 39.33
CA ASP A 63 17.75 -32.20 38.41
C ASP A 63 16.42 -32.98 38.36
N THR A 64 15.48 -32.64 39.25
CA THR A 64 14.22 -33.40 39.44
C THR A 64 12.97 -32.53 39.31
N TYR A 65 13.12 -31.21 39.30
CA TYR A 65 12.01 -30.25 39.25
C TYR A 65 12.35 -29.08 38.33
N ASN A 66 11.53 -28.84 37.31
CA ASN A 66 11.65 -27.64 36.49
C ASN A 66 11.09 -26.43 37.26
N PRO A 67 11.91 -25.42 37.62
CA PRO A 67 11.43 -24.25 38.33
C PRO A 67 10.41 -23.49 37.47
N ASP A 68 9.18 -23.31 37.96
CA ASP A 68 8.23 -22.41 37.28
C ASP A 68 8.55 -20.95 37.63
N PRO A 69 8.99 -20.12 36.68
CA PRO A 69 9.28 -18.71 36.96
C PRO A 69 8.05 -17.92 37.43
N ASN A 70 6.84 -18.35 37.05
CA ASN A 70 5.60 -17.69 37.47
C ASN A 70 5.28 -17.90 38.95
N ALA A 71 5.90 -18.90 39.57
CA ALA A 71 5.74 -19.21 40.99
C ALA A 71 6.72 -18.43 41.89
N LEU A 72 7.57 -17.56 41.34
CA LEU A 72 8.56 -16.77 42.10
C LEU A 72 8.04 -15.37 42.49
N PRO A 73 8.37 -14.85 43.70
CA PRO A 73 9.13 -15.48 44.77
C PRO A 73 8.24 -16.32 45.71
N GLY A 74 8.02 -17.60 45.37
CA GLY A 74 7.34 -18.60 46.20
C GLY A 74 8.31 -19.66 46.73
N SER A 75 7.77 -20.70 47.38
CA SER A 75 8.56 -21.83 47.90
C SER A 75 9.19 -22.63 46.76
N TYR A 76 10.46 -22.35 46.48
CA TYR A 76 11.29 -23.16 45.60
C TYR A 76 11.88 -24.34 46.38
N SER A 77 11.69 -25.57 45.89
CA SER A 77 12.13 -26.81 46.53
C SER A 77 13.46 -27.37 46.02
N GLY A 78 14.05 -26.76 44.99
CA GLY A 78 15.35 -27.15 44.43
C GLY A 78 16.55 -26.42 45.07
N THR A 79 17.70 -26.46 44.40
CA THR A 79 18.93 -25.83 44.90
C THR A 79 19.12 -24.43 44.34
N SER A 80 19.65 -23.52 45.16
CA SER A 80 19.99 -22.15 44.71
C SER A 80 21.46 -21.87 44.92
N SER A 81 22.06 -21.12 44.01
CA SER A 81 23.47 -20.70 44.09
C SER A 81 23.62 -19.25 43.63
N SER A 82 24.73 -18.62 44.02
CA SER A 82 25.10 -17.27 43.63
C SER A 82 26.17 -17.29 42.53
N SER A 83 26.06 -16.36 41.59
CA SER A 83 27.06 -16.14 40.54
C SER A 83 27.68 -14.75 40.66
N THR A 84 28.95 -14.64 40.27
CA THR A 84 29.69 -13.37 40.10
C THR A 84 29.58 -12.81 38.68
N THR A 85 28.83 -13.47 37.81
CA THR A 85 28.61 -13.07 36.41
C THR A 85 27.14 -12.74 36.21
N ARG A 86 26.85 -11.54 35.71
CA ARG A 86 25.50 -11.07 35.42
C ARG A 86 25.15 -11.28 33.94
N PRO A 87 24.00 -11.89 33.62
CA PRO A 87 23.53 -11.97 32.23
C PRO A 87 23.37 -10.57 31.63
N ASN A 88 23.87 -10.40 30.39
CA ASN A 88 23.67 -9.17 29.66
C ASN A 88 22.24 -9.14 29.10
N VAL A 89 21.39 -8.26 29.63
CA VAL A 89 20.01 -8.03 29.16
C VAL A 89 19.89 -6.58 28.71
N GLN A 90 19.31 -6.36 27.54
CA GLN A 90 18.99 -5.03 27.04
C GLN A 90 17.48 -4.92 26.85
N PHE A 91 16.91 -3.81 27.31
CA PHE A 91 15.57 -3.40 26.97
C PHE A 91 15.66 -2.15 26.11
N GLU A 92 14.94 -2.13 25.01
CA GLU A 92 14.62 -0.90 24.30
C GLU A 92 13.25 -0.43 24.79
N MET A 93 13.22 0.74 25.43
CA MET A 93 12.01 1.31 25.99
C MET A 93 11.80 2.69 25.38
N LEU A 94 10.69 2.88 24.70
CA LEU A 94 10.27 4.22 24.33
C LEU A 94 9.78 4.93 25.60
N PRO A 95 10.20 6.18 25.84
CA PRO A 95 9.62 6.95 26.93
C PRO A 95 8.11 7.07 26.74
N PRO A 96 7.30 7.04 27.82
CA PRO A 96 5.88 7.29 27.72
C PRO A 96 5.65 8.71 27.17
N CYS A 97 4.62 8.88 26.36
CA CYS A 97 4.21 10.22 25.97
C CYS A 97 3.66 10.98 27.20
N THR A 98 3.98 12.27 27.31
CA THR A 98 3.66 13.08 28.51
C THR A 98 2.84 14.32 28.21
N GLY A 99 2.63 14.65 26.93
CA GLY A 99 1.92 15.83 26.47
C GLY A 99 1.07 15.54 25.24
N THR A 100 0.73 16.59 24.49
CA THR A 100 0.13 16.46 23.16
C THR A 100 1.14 15.80 22.21
N PRO A 101 0.80 14.65 21.60
CA PRO A 101 1.65 14.05 20.57
C PRO A 101 1.63 14.90 19.30
N VAL A 102 2.49 14.57 18.34
CA VAL A 102 2.44 15.09 16.97
C VAL A 102 1.88 13.99 16.09
N ALA A 103 0.76 14.24 15.39
CA ALA A 103 0.15 13.24 14.51
C ALA A 103 0.97 13.01 13.23
N GLY A 104 1.77 14.00 12.84
CA GLY A 104 2.59 13.99 11.63
C GLY A 104 1.88 14.58 10.43
N THR A 105 2.51 14.44 9.26
CA THR A 105 2.05 15.02 7.99
C THR A 105 1.78 13.93 6.96
N LEU A 106 0.62 14.00 6.32
CA LEU A 106 0.22 13.19 5.20
C LEU A 106 0.46 13.93 3.87
N PRO A 107 0.67 13.21 2.74
CA PRO A 107 0.54 13.80 1.42
C PRO A 107 -0.85 14.43 1.24
N ALA A 108 -0.93 15.61 0.64
CA ALA A 108 -2.21 16.27 0.38
C ALA A 108 -3.12 15.44 -0.55
N THR A 109 -2.50 14.70 -1.48
CA THR A 109 -3.19 13.84 -2.43
C THR A 109 -2.47 12.50 -2.53
N VAL A 110 -3.23 11.41 -2.51
CA VAL A 110 -2.75 10.04 -2.69
C VAL A 110 -3.50 9.42 -3.88
N PRO A 111 -2.87 9.34 -5.06
CA PRO A 111 -3.52 8.77 -6.23
C PRO A 111 -3.68 7.26 -6.09
N ALA A 112 -4.88 6.75 -6.34
CA ALA A 112 -5.17 5.33 -6.43
C ALA A 112 -6.26 5.10 -7.48
N CYS A 113 -6.44 3.87 -7.94
CA CYS A 113 -7.49 3.57 -8.91
C CYS A 113 -8.82 3.34 -8.23
N VAL A 114 -9.90 3.82 -8.84
CA VAL A 114 -11.27 3.54 -8.37
C VAL A 114 -11.46 2.03 -8.19
N GLY A 115 -12.09 1.63 -7.08
CA GLY A 115 -12.25 0.23 -6.68
C GLY A 115 -11.00 -0.43 -6.07
N SER A 116 -9.87 0.29 -5.97
CA SER A 116 -8.66 -0.17 -5.29
C SER A 116 -8.48 0.50 -3.92
N THR A 117 -7.54 -0.01 -3.13
CA THR A 117 -7.16 0.57 -1.84
C THR A 117 -5.94 1.48 -1.98
N ALA A 118 -5.75 2.39 -1.02
CA ALA A 118 -4.54 3.20 -0.88
C ALA A 118 -3.91 2.95 0.50
N THR A 119 -2.58 3.05 0.60
CA THR A 119 -1.88 3.01 1.89
C THR A 119 -1.54 4.43 2.33
N LEU A 120 -1.91 4.78 3.55
CA LEU A 120 -1.67 6.08 4.17
C LEU A 120 -0.69 5.93 5.34
N ASN A 121 0.34 6.77 5.34
CA ASN A 121 1.35 6.84 6.39
C ASN A 121 1.67 8.30 6.68
N ALA A 122 1.50 8.72 7.94
CA ALA A 122 1.96 10.02 8.39
C ALA A 122 3.47 9.99 8.64
N THR A 123 4.15 11.09 8.30
CA THR A 123 5.59 11.28 8.55
C THR A 123 5.84 12.35 9.60
N GLY A 124 6.94 12.24 10.36
CA GLY A 124 7.27 13.23 11.39
C GLY A 124 6.35 13.20 12.64
N GLY A 125 5.57 12.14 12.81
CA GLY A 125 4.76 11.93 14.02
C GLY A 125 5.61 11.57 15.25
N SER A 126 5.03 11.74 16.45
CA SER A 126 5.69 11.34 17.69
C SER A 126 5.95 9.84 17.76
N VAL A 127 7.11 9.48 18.32
CA VAL A 127 7.49 8.10 18.61
C VAL A 127 7.67 7.97 20.12
N ALA A 128 6.67 7.39 20.79
CA ALA A 128 6.63 7.25 22.24
C ALA A 128 5.72 6.07 22.62
N ALA A 129 5.91 5.52 23.82
CA ALA A 129 5.00 4.52 24.36
C ALA A 129 3.65 5.17 24.76
N GLY A 130 2.56 4.41 24.66
CA GLY A 130 1.23 4.87 25.05
C GLY A 130 0.49 5.74 24.03
N LEU A 131 0.95 5.80 22.78
CA LEU A 131 0.22 6.45 21.69
C LEU A 131 -0.93 5.54 21.19
N ALA A 132 -2.11 6.11 21.02
CA ALA A 132 -3.25 5.49 20.37
C ALA A 132 -3.54 6.22 19.05
N TYR A 133 -3.85 5.46 18.01
CA TYR A 133 -4.11 5.96 16.67
C TYR A 133 -5.58 5.76 16.32
N GLN A 134 -6.18 6.73 15.65
CA GLN A 134 -7.51 6.60 15.06
C GLN A 134 -7.51 7.33 13.71
N TRP A 135 -7.68 6.56 12.65
CA TRP A 135 -7.94 7.10 11.31
C TRP A 135 -9.40 7.47 11.18
N GLU A 136 -9.65 8.65 10.64
CA GLU A 136 -10.97 9.17 10.34
C GLU A 136 -11.10 9.43 8.84
N GLU A 137 -12.32 9.29 8.33
CA GLU A 137 -12.66 9.58 6.93
C GLU A 137 -13.81 10.58 6.81
N SER A 138 -13.83 11.31 5.69
CA SER A 138 -14.86 12.29 5.33
C SER A 138 -15.08 12.30 3.82
N ALA A 139 -16.31 12.58 3.40
CA ALA A 139 -16.66 12.73 1.98
C ALA A 139 -16.22 14.07 1.38
N ASP A 140 -16.00 15.10 2.22
CA ASP A 140 -15.66 16.47 1.77
C ASP A 140 -14.32 16.99 2.31
N GLY A 141 -13.69 16.28 3.24
CA GLY A 141 -12.42 16.66 3.85
C GLY A 141 -12.50 17.83 4.84
N SER A 142 -13.70 18.24 5.24
CA SER A 142 -13.94 19.41 6.09
C SER A 142 -14.91 19.12 7.24
N THR A 143 -16.01 18.40 6.99
CA THR A 143 -17.06 18.06 7.94
C THR A 143 -17.38 16.57 7.91
N GLY A 144 -18.21 16.11 8.84
CA GLY A 144 -18.71 14.73 8.82
C GLY A 144 -17.63 13.65 9.04
N TRP A 145 -16.54 13.98 9.73
CA TRP A 145 -15.49 13.02 10.08
C TRP A 145 -16.05 11.89 10.94
N VAL A 146 -15.83 10.66 10.51
CA VAL A 146 -16.16 9.43 11.24
C VAL A 146 -14.96 8.51 11.26
N ASN A 147 -14.94 7.51 12.14
CA ASN A 147 -13.90 6.49 12.12
C ASN A 147 -13.86 5.79 10.76
N ALA A 148 -12.68 5.72 10.15
CA ALA A 148 -12.50 5.09 8.86
C ALA A 148 -12.83 3.59 8.94
N ALA A 149 -13.45 3.04 7.90
CA ALA A 149 -13.80 1.62 7.85
C ALA A 149 -12.56 0.69 7.88
N GLY A 150 -12.73 -0.55 8.36
CA GLY A 150 -11.64 -1.53 8.46
C GLY A 150 -10.77 -1.35 9.71
N ILE A 151 -9.49 -1.72 9.64
CA ILE A 151 -8.56 -1.60 10.77
C ILE A 151 -7.98 -0.19 10.81
N SER A 152 -8.63 0.70 11.54
CA SER A 152 -8.33 2.15 11.58
C SER A 152 -7.50 2.58 12.81
N THR A 153 -6.98 1.65 13.60
CA THR A 153 -6.33 1.94 14.90
C THR A 153 -4.81 1.72 14.91
N ASN A 154 -4.22 1.55 13.72
CA ASN A 154 -2.78 1.38 13.53
C ASN A 154 -2.12 2.71 13.12
N ALA A 155 -0.80 2.81 13.27
CA ALA A 155 -0.04 3.98 12.81
C ALA A 155 -0.11 4.19 11.29
N SER A 156 -0.19 3.11 10.52
CA SER A 156 -0.47 3.09 9.09
C SER A 156 -1.90 2.63 8.83
N TYR A 157 -2.52 3.12 7.75
CA TYR A 157 -3.87 2.69 7.35
C TYR A 157 -3.92 2.27 5.88
N ILE A 158 -4.73 1.24 5.61
CA ILE A 158 -5.09 0.83 4.25
C ILE A 158 -6.57 1.14 4.08
N THR A 159 -6.89 2.00 3.12
CA THR A 159 -8.29 2.40 2.86
C THR A 159 -9.12 1.21 2.39
N GLN A 160 -10.44 1.35 2.47
CA GLN A 160 -11.33 0.50 1.69
C GLN A 160 -11.29 0.91 0.20
N PRO A 161 -11.72 0.02 -0.71
CA PRO A 161 -12.03 0.37 -2.09
C PRO A 161 -12.96 1.59 -2.17
N PHE A 162 -12.63 2.58 -2.99
CA PHE A 162 -13.39 3.82 -3.11
C PHE A 162 -13.98 4.00 -4.51
N ALA A 163 -15.15 4.63 -4.60
CA ALA A 163 -15.84 4.93 -5.86
C ALA A 163 -15.63 6.38 -6.35
N SER A 164 -15.28 7.27 -5.44
CA SER A 164 -15.07 8.70 -5.65
C SER A 164 -14.07 9.22 -4.61
N ALA A 165 -13.54 10.43 -4.80
CA ALA A 165 -12.56 11.00 -3.87
C ALA A 165 -13.02 10.88 -2.41
N MET A 166 -12.11 10.39 -1.55
CA MET A 166 -12.33 10.23 -0.11
C MET A 166 -11.20 10.90 0.67
N TYR A 167 -11.53 11.51 1.79
CA TYR A 167 -10.58 12.30 2.58
C TYR A 167 -10.30 11.62 3.90
N TYR A 168 -9.04 11.63 4.31
CA TYR A 168 -8.55 10.94 5.50
C TYR A 168 -7.70 11.85 6.37
N ARG A 169 -7.77 11.65 7.68
CA ARG A 169 -6.85 12.25 8.65
C ARG A 169 -6.56 11.26 9.78
N LEU A 170 -5.41 11.44 10.42
CA LEU A 170 -5.00 10.63 11.55
C LEU A 170 -5.09 11.45 12.83
N VAL A 171 -5.85 10.95 13.81
CA VAL A 171 -5.84 11.44 15.18
C VAL A 171 -4.89 10.57 16.00
N VAL A 172 -3.92 11.20 16.65
CA VAL A 172 -2.99 10.52 17.57
C VAL A 172 -3.25 11.04 18.97
N THR A 173 -3.50 10.13 19.90
CA THR A 173 -3.79 10.44 21.31
C THR A 173 -2.71 9.86 22.20
N CYS A 174 -2.15 10.70 23.06
CA CYS A 174 -1.29 10.22 24.13
C CYS A 174 -2.17 9.73 25.28
N THR A 175 -2.25 8.40 25.48
CA THR A 175 -3.15 7.81 26.48
C THR A 175 -2.85 8.23 27.93
N PRO A 176 -1.59 8.40 28.38
CA PRO A 176 -1.30 8.89 29.72
C PRO A 176 -1.73 10.35 29.97
N SER A 177 -1.64 11.23 28.96
CA SER A 177 -1.96 12.66 29.11
C SER A 177 -3.37 13.03 28.64
N SER A 178 -4.05 12.11 27.94
CA SER A 178 -5.33 12.31 27.25
C SER A 178 -5.34 13.47 26.24
N GLN A 179 -4.17 13.94 25.80
CA GLN A 179 -4.04 14.98 24.79
C GLN A 179 -3.88 14.35 23.40
N SER A 180 -4.43 15.02 22.39
CA SER A 180 -4.45 14.53 21.02
C SER A 180 -4.02 15.61 20.04
N ASP A 181 -3.44 15.17 18.93
CA ASP A 181 -3.20 15.98 17.75
C ASP A 181 -3.84 15.30 16.52
N THR A 182 -4.13 16.10 15.50
CA THR A 182 -4.73 15.62 14.25
C THR A 182 -3.87 16.05 13.07
N SER A 183 -3.56 15.11 12.18
CA SER A 183 -2.77 15.41 10.98
C SER A 183 -3.51 16.40 10.07
N ASN A 184 -2.81 16.89 9.05
CA ASN A 184 -3.49 17.45 7.88
C ASN A 184 -4.37 16.39 7.19
N VAL A 185 -5.23 16.87 6.29
CA VAL A 185 -6.10 16.02 5.47
C VAL A 185 -5.34 15.53 4.24
N ALA A 186 -5.52 14.25 3.92
CA ALA A 186 -5.12 13.64 2.66
C ALA A 186 -6.36 13.29 1.84
N ALA A 187 -6.35 13.63 0.55
CA ALA A 187 -7.36 13.20 -0.40
C ALA A 187 -6.88 11.96 -1.15
N VAL A 188 -7.56 10.83 -0.98
CA VAL A 188 -7.42 9.69 -1.89
C VAL A 188 -8.31 9.95 -3.08
N VAL A 189 -7.70 10.11 -4.24
CA VAL A 189 -8.39 10.50 -5.48
C VAL A 189 -8.08 9.51 -6.58
N ASP A 190 -8.94 9.49 -7.58
CA ASP A 190 -8.69 8.71 -8.79
C ASP A 190 -7.40 9.19 -9.47
N GLY A 191 -6.37 8.35 -9.43
CA GLY A 191 -5.11 8.53 -10.12
C GLY A 191 -5.18 8.25 -11.62
N SER A 192 -6.38 7.95 -12.15
CA SER A 192 -6.55 7.71 -13.59
C SER A 192 -6.36 8.96 -14.43
N THR A 193 -6.58 10.17 -13.86
CA THR A 193 -6.39 11.45 -14.56
C THR A 193 -4.93 11.63 -14.99
N PRO A 194 -4.64 11.55 -16.30
CA PRO A 194 -3.27 11.58 -16.80
C PRO A 194 -2.64 12.98 -16.71
N PRO A 195 -1.33 13.12 -16.46
CA PRO A 195 -0.61 14.34 -16.80
C PRO A 195 -0.71 14.62 -18.30
N TYR A 196 -0.72 15.90 -18.66
CA TYR A 196 -0.74 16.31 -20.06
C TYR A 196 0.63 16.10 -20.70
N LEU A 197 0.66 15.47 -21.86
CA LEU A 197 1.82 15.51 -22.76
C LEU A 197 2.03 16.95 -23.24
N VAL A 198 3.21 17.52 -23.07
CA VAL A 198 3.52 18.83 -23.66
C VAL A 198 3.81 18.67 -25.15
N PHE A 199 2.98 19.26 -26.01
CA PHE A 199 3.22 19.30 -27.45
C PHE A 199 4.33 20.30 -27.78
N ASP A 200 5.32 19.89 -28.56
CA ASP A 200 6.50 20.71 -28.89
C ASP A 200 6.30 21.64 -30.09
N GLY A 201 5.13 21.59 -30.73
CA GLY A 201 4.81 22.36 -31.93
C GLY A 201 5.13 21.65 -33.25
N LEU A 202 5.73 20.45 -33.22
CA LEU A 202 6.12 19.71 -34.43
C LEU A 202 5.19 18.52 -34.70
N SER A 203 5.29 17.47 -33.88
CA SER A 203 4.49 16.26 -34.05
C SER A 203 4.62 15.37 -32.82
N HIS A 204 3.52 14.73 -32.44
CA HIS A 204 3.54 13.62 -31.51
C HIS A 204 3.07 12.35 -32.22
N VAL A 205 3.76 11.23 -31.99
CA VAL A 205 3.43 9.93 -32.56
C VAL A 205 3.32 8.92 -31.42
N GLN A 206 2.18 8.23 -31.36
CA GLN A 206 1.97 7.09 -30.49
C GLN A 206 1.88 5.82 -31.35
N SER A 207 2.89 4.95 -31.26
CA SER A 207 2.97 3.70 -32.04
C SER A 207 2.28 2.51 -31.38
N PHE A 208 1.99 2.58 -30.08
CA PHE A 208 1.39 1.50 -29.26
C PHE A 208 2.22 0.22 -29.11
N GLU A 209 3.51 0.27 -29.44
CA GLU A 209 4.44 -0.88 -29.29
C GLU A 209 4.68 -1.28 -27.82
N SER A 210 4.61 -0.30 -26.91
CA SER A 210 4.80 -0.50 -25.48
C SER A 210 3.65 0.11 -24.68
N TRP A 211 3.31 -0.53 -23.58
CA TRP A 211 2.26 -0.10 -22.65
C TRP A 211 2.81 -0.17 -21.22
N VAL A 212 2.41 0.77 -20.39
CA VAL A 212 2.79 0.90 -18.97
C VAL A 212 1.65 0.45 -18.06
N ASN A 213 1.98 0.16 -16.81
CA ASN A 213 1.01 -0.15 -15.78
C ASN A 213 0.44 1.14 -15.18
N GLY A 214 -0.87 1.31 -15.28
CA GLY A 214 -1.68 2.32 -14.62
C GLY A 214 -2.60 1.65 -13.59
N CYS A 215 -3.88 1.53 -13.93
CA CYS A 215 -4.88 0.88 -13.07
C CYS A 215 -4.98 -0.63 -13.28
N ALA A 216 -4.31 -1.15 -14.30
CA ALA A 216 -4.09 -2.57 -14.49
C ALA A 216 -2.69 -2.81 -15.11
N THR A 217 -2.36 -4.06 -15.40
CA THR A 217 -1.09 -4.40 -16.04
C THR A 217 -1.14 -3.99 -17.51
N ALA A 218 -0.21 -3.15 -17.99
CA ALA A 218 -0.10 -2.72 -19.38
C ALA A 218 -1.41 -2.15 -19.96
N ASP A 219 -2.11 -1.32 -19.20
CA ASP A 219 -3.42 -0.73 -19.56
C ASP A 219 -3.33 0.67 -20.14
N LYS A 220 -2.15 1.29 -20.14
CA LYS A 220 -1.95 2.62 -20.73
C LYS A 220 -0.81 2.58 -21.76
N PRO A 221 -0.96 3.19 -22.96
CA PRO A 221 0.16 3.35 -23.89
C PRO A 221 1.34 4.09 -23.26
N THR A 222 1.06 5.23 -22.63
CA THR A 222 1.98 6.05 -21.82
C THR A 222 1.22 6.75 -20.69
N TRP A 223 1.93 7.41 -19.77
CA TRP A 223 1.31 8.04 -18.60
C TRP A 223 0.31 9.16 -18.90
N ASN A 224 0.33 9.73 -20.10
CA ASN A 224 -0.60 10.77 -20.58
C ASN A 224 -1.89 10.20 -21.22
N TRP A 225 -2.10 8.88 -21.14
CA TRP A 225 -3.32 8.24 -21.58
C TRP A 225 -4.20 7.77 -20.42
N LYS A 226 -5.51 7.81 -20.63
CA LYS A 226 -6.53 7.16 -19.79
C LYS A 226 -7.23 6.08 -20.60
N ASN A 227 -7.44 4.92 -20.00
CA ASN A 227 -8.11 3.78 -20.61
C ASN A 227 -9.27 3.36 -19.71
N THR A 228 -10.47 3.32 -20.27
CA THR A 228 -11.70 3.02 -19.52
C THR A 228 -12.54 2.00 -20.30
N PRO A 229 -12.88 0.84 -19.71
CA PRO A 229 -12.36 0.32 -18.44
C PRO A 229 -10.88 -0.06 -18.52
N SER A 230 -10.23 -0.15 -17.37
CA SER A 230 -8.82 -0.54 -17.29
C SER A 230 -8.60 -2.03 -17.59
N THR A 231 -9.63 -2.88 -17.62
CA THR A 231 -9.56 -4.33 -17.93
C THR A 231 -10.85 -4.81 -18.60
N GLY A 232 -10.83 -6.01 -19.18
CA GLY A 232 -11.97 -6.65 -19.85
C GLY A 232 -11.86 -6.57 -21.37
N SER A 233 -12.70 -7.32 -22.08
CA SER A 233 -12.74 -7.33 -23.55
C SER A 233 -13.08 -5.95 -24.13
N ASN A 234 -13.83 -5.13 -23.40
CA ASN A 234 -14.13 -3.75 -23.80
C ASN A 234 -13.04 -2.73 -23.38
N SER A 235 -11.89 -3.17 -22.89
CA SER A 235 -10.72 -2.32 -22.62
C SER A 235 -9.81 -2.24 -23.85
N TRP A 236 -9.33 -1.04 -24.19
CA TRP A 236 -8.34 -0.86 -25.25
C TRP A 236 -6.97 -1.35 -24.81
N ARG A 237 -6.29 -2.18 -25.60
CA ARG A 237 -4.97 -2.74 -25.25
C ARG A 237 -4.07 -2.90 -26.46
N ARG A 238 -2.81 -3.28 -26.24
CA ARG A 238 -1.99 -3.81 -27.34
C ARG A 238 -2.70 -5.03 -27.94
N ASN A 239 -2.65 -5.15 -29.26
CA ASN A 239 -3.41 -6.14 -30.03
C ASN A 239 -3.15 -7.61 -29.66
N ASP A 240 -2.08 -7.91 -28.93
CA ASP A 240 -1.67 -9.25 -28.48
C ASP A 240 -1.75 -9.45 -26.95
N GLN A 241 -2.34 -8.52 -26.18
CA GLN A 241 -2.22 -8.46 -24.72
C GLN A 241 -2.73 -9.73 -23.98
N GLY A 242 -3.88 -10.28 -24.41
CA GLY A 242 -4.44 -11.52 -23.87
C GLY A 242 -4.88 -11.44 -22.40
N SER A 243 -4.58 -12.48 -21.61
CA SER A 243 -5.16 -12.68 -20.28
C SER A 243 -4.85 -11.59 -19.25
N THR A 244 -3.74 -10.86 -19.40
CA THR A 244 -3.39 -9.72 -18.52
C THR A 244 -4.33 -8.52 -18.70
N ALA A 245 -5.06 -8.46 -19.82
CA ALA A 245 -6.17 -7.56 -20.04
C ALA A 245 -7.52 -8.13 -19.61
N SER A 246 -7.55 -9.33 -19.05
CA SER A 246 -8.77 -10.12 -18.84
C SER A 246 -9.51 -10.45 -20.14
N TRP A 247 -8.79 -10.56 -21.27
CA TRP A 247 -9.36 -11.05 -22.52
C TRP A 247 -9.46 -12.58 -22.47
N PRO A 248 -10.62 -13.17 -22.84
CA PRO A 248 -10.79 -14.62 -22.87
C PRO A 248 -9.83 -15.34 -23.83
N GLY A 249 -9.47 -14.68 -24.94
CA GLY A 249 -8.52 -15.16 -25.92
C GLY A 249 -7.98 -14.06 -26.84
N SER A 250 -7.51 -14.45 -28.02
CA SER A 250 -6.96 -13.56 -29.06
C SER A 250 -7.75 -13.62 -30.38
N SER A 251 -8.98 -14.13 -30.35
CA SER A 251 -9.94 -14.13 -31.47
C SER A 251 -10.06 -12.75 -32.12
N GLY A 252 -10.53 -12.62 -33.36
CA GLY A 252 -10.78 -11.33 -34.02
C GLY A 252 -9.54 -10.61 -34.56
N GLY A 253 -8.54 -11.37 -35.02
CA GLY A 253 -7.33 -10.82 -35.62
C GLY A 253 -7.57 -10.05 -36.92
N TYR A 254 -6.64 -9.17 -37.26
CA TYR A 254 -6.66 -8.32 -38.45
C TYR A 254 -5.25 -8.18 -39.04
N SER A 255 -5.13 -7.70 -40.28
CA SER A 255 -3.85 -7.50 -40.95
C SER A 255 -3.90 -6.35 -41.96
N PRO A 256 -2.83 -5.53 -42.09
CA PRO A 256 -1.64 -5.54 -41.25
C PRO A 256 -1.93 -5.05 -39.82
N SER A 257 -1.11 -5.44 -38.84
CA SER A 257 -1.32 -5.06 -37.43
C SER A 257 -0.92 -3.62 -37.12
N SER A 258 -0.02 -3.01 -37.90
CA SER A 258 0.49 -1.66 -37.70
C SER A 258 1.14 -1.12 -38.98
N THR A 259 1.19 0.19 -39.15
CA THR A 259 2.01 0.86 -40.19
C THR A 259 3.33 1.41 -39.64
N ALA A 260 3.46 1.50 -38.31
CA ALA A 260 4.58 2.15 -37.62
C ALA A 260 5.50 1.17 -36.87
N GLY A 261 5.12 -0.12 -36.79
CA GLY A 261 5.87 -1.16 -36.11
C GLY A 261 5.19 -2.52 -36.21
N SER A 262 5.10 -3.24 -35.10
CA SER A 262 4.49 -4.59 -35.04
C SER A 262 3.11 -4.60 -34.38
N PHE A 263 2.80 -3.59 -33.57
CA PHE A 263 1.63 -3.59 -32.70
C PHE A 263 0.78 -2.34 -32.87
N SER A 264 -0.46 -2.43 -32.39
CA SER A 264 -1.43 -1.33 -32.39
C SER A 264 -2.34 -1.42 -31.16
N ALA A 265 -3.10 -0.35 -30.91
CA ALA A 265 -4.19 -0.38 -29.95
C ALA A 265 -5.40 -1.13 -30.54
N ARG A 266 -6.04 -1.97 -29.72
CA ARG A 266 -7.14 -2.83 -30.09
C ARG A 266 -8.20 -2.81 -29.00
N PHE A 267 -9.45 -2.57 -29.41
CA PHE A 267 -10.64 -2.94 -28.66
C PHE A 267 -10.99 -4.40 -29.00
N HIS A 268 -11.22 -5.25 -27.99
CA HIS A 268 -11.42 -6.69 -28.20
C HIS A 268 -12.89 -7.05 -28.40
N GLY A 269 -13.51 -6.41 -29.40
CA GLY A 269 -14.96 -6.42 -29.65
C GLY A 269 -15.55 -7.81 -29.86
N VAL A 270 -14.83 -8.72 -30.51
CA VAL A 270 -15.32 -10.09 -30.82
C VAL A 270 -15.72 -10.91 -29.59
N GLU A 271 -15.13 -10.63 -28.44
CA GLU A 271 -15.42 -11.31 -27.16
C GLU A 271 -15.87 -10.30 -26.10
N ALA A 272 -16.24 -9.09 -26.53
CA ALA A 272 -16.84 -8.08 -25.66
C ALA A 272 -18.35 -8.33 -25.54
N PRO A 273 -18.96 -8.03 -24.38
CA PRO A 273 -20.41 -8.10 -24.24
C PRO A 273 -21.12 -7.19 -25.26
N ASP A 274 -22.33 -7.57 -25.66
CA ASP A 274 -23.17 -6.75 -26.54
C ASP A 274 -23.30 -5.33 -25.98
N GLU A 275 -23.27 -4.34 -26.88
CA GLU A 275 -23.38 -2.90 -26.57
C GLU A 275 -22.28 -2.34 -25.64
N SER A 276 -21.19 -3.10 -25.42
CA SER A 276 -20.07 -2.59 -24.63
C SER A 276 -19.29 -1.51 -25.38
N ASN A 277 -18.85 -0.51 -24.62
CA ASN A 277 -18.00 0.57 -25.08
C ASN A 277 -16.68 0.61 -24.29
N GLY A 278 -15.69 1.29 -24.85
CA GLY A 278 -14.42 1.54 -24.20
C GLY A 278 -13.75 2.79 -24.78
N ASP A 279 -13.12 3.56 -23.89
CA ASP A 279 -12.52 4.85 -24.19
C ASP A 279 -11.00 4.79 -24.01
N LEU A 280 -10.27 5.42 -24.92
CA LEU A 280 -8.82 5.56 -24.85
C LEU A 280 -8.44 7.02 -25.15
N ASP A 281 -8.22 7.78 -24.08
CA ASP A 281 -8.09 9.23 -24.14
C ASP A 281 -6.64 9.67 -24.01
N LEU A 282 -6.16 10.51 -24.92
CA LEU A 282 -4.86 11.19 -24.84
C LEU A 282 -5.02 12.59 -24.26
N TYR A 283 -4.26 12.88 -23.19
CA TYR A 283 -4.18 14.20 -22.57
C TYR A 283 -2.95 14.92 -23.12
N VAL A 284 -3.16 16.02 -23.84
CA VAL A 284 -2.09 16.78 -24.50
C VAL A 284 -2.27 18.28 -24.30
N ASP A 285 -1.21 18.94 -23.85
CA ASP A 285 -1.11 20.39 -23.76
C ASP A 285 -0.68 20.91 -25.13
N MET A 286 -1.63 21.51 -25.83
CA MET A 286 -1.46 22.08 -27.16
C MET A 286 -1.14 23.58 -27.12
N SER A 287 -0.74 24.16 -25.99
CA SER A 287 -0.48 25.60 -25.85
C SER A 287 0.61 26.13 -26.80
N ALA A 288 1.57 25.29 -27.17
CA ALA A 288 2.61 25.62 -28.15
C ALA A 288 2.10 25.57 -29.62
N ALA A 289 0.88 25.09 -29.86
CA ALA A 289 0.35 24.97 -31.21
C ALA A 289 -0.02 26.34 -31.78
N THR A 290 0.72 26.78 -32.79
CA THR A 290 0.43 28.02 -33.53
C THR A 290 -0.56 27.81 -34.69
N GLY A 291 -1.23 26.66 -34.74
CA GLY A 291 -2.19 26.27 -35.79
C GLY A 291 -2.31 24.76 -35.92
N ASN A 292 -3.19 24.15 -35.12
CA ASN A 292 -3.49 22.72 -35.25
C ASN A 292 -4.36 22.49 -36.48
N THR A 293 -3.88 21.68 -37.43
CA THR A 293 -4.61 21.45 -38.68
C THR A 293 -5.07 20.02 -38.89
N LYS A 294 -4.47 19.01 -38.22
CA LYS A 294 -4.71 17.59 -38.53
C LYS A 294 -4.50 16.68 -37.33
N LEU A 295 -5.47 15.81 -37.07
CA LEU A 295 -5.30 14.53 -36.39
C LEU A 295 -5.23 13.44 -37.46
N ARG A 296 -4.33 12.47 -37.31
CA ARG A 296 -4.20 11.32 -38.21
C ARG A 296 -4.01 10.07 -37.37
N PHE A 297 -4.64 8.99 -37.79
CA PHE A 297 -4.50 7.67 -37.22
C PHE A 297 -4.79 6.64 -38.32
N ASP A 298 -4.20 5.46 -38.18
CA ASP A 298 -4.61 4.31 -38.98
C ASP A 298 -5.78 3.62 -38.30
N TYR A 299 -6.69 3.08 -39.10
CA TYR A 299 -7.90 2.42 -38.62
C TYR A 299 -8.18 1.20 -39.48
N ILE A 300 -8.53 0.08 -38.84
CA ILE A 300 -9.00 -1.13 -39.50
C ILE A 300 -10.23 -1.65 -38.78
N ASN A 301 -11.28 -1.87 -39.56
CA ASN A 301 -12.48 -2.57 -39.13
C ASN A 301 -13.07 -3.26 -40.36
N GLY A 302 -12.93 -4.58 -40.40
CA GLY A 302 -13.16 -5.38 -41.61
C GLY A 302 -14.60 -5.85 -41.78
N ASP A 303 -15.38 -5.86 -40.70
CA ASP A 303 -16.72 -6.44 -40.64
C ASP A 303 -17.50 -5.96 -39.40
N GLY A 304 -18.78 -6.32 -39.32
CA GLY A 304 -19.61 -6.03 -38.15
C GLY A 304 -20.19 -4.61 -38.12
N SER A 305 -20.73 -4.25 -36.96
CA SER A 305 -21.39 -2.96 -36.68
C SER A 305 -20.57 -2.05 -35.76
N ASP A 306 -19.40 -2.51 -35.31
CA ASP A 306 -18.52 -1.73 -34.44
C ASP A 306 -18.08 -0.46 -35.17
N ALA A 307 -17.88 0.63 -34.43
CA ALA A 307 -17.43 1.88 -35.01
C ALA A 307 -16.45 2.60 -34.08
N LEU A 308 -15.48 3.29 -34.68
CA LEU A 308 -14.63 4.23 -33.94
C LEU A 308 -15.22 5.63 -34.07
N GLU A 309 -15.54 6.25 -32.94
CA GLU A 309 -15.90 7.66 -32.86
C GLU A 309 -14.75 8.46 -32.24
N VAL A 310 -14.52 9.66 -32.77
CA VAL A 310 -13.44 10.54 -32.31
C VAL A 310 -14.04 11.81 -31.72
N PHE A 311 -13.72 12.07 -30.47
CA PHE A 311 -14.19 13.23 -29.72
C PHE A 311 -13.04 14.15 -29.33
N LEU A 312 -13.36 15.42 -29.08
CA LEU A 312 -12.44 16.43 -28.55
C LEU A 312 -13.03 17.05 -27.29
N SER A 313 -12.20 17.18 -26.26
CA SER A 313 -12.48 17.99 -25.07
C SER A 313 -11.45 19.11 -24.94
N THR A 314 -11.91 20.30 -24.56
CA THR A 314 -11.05 21.45 -24.22
C THR A 314 -11.17 21.87 -22.76
N ASP A 315 -11.83 21.06 -21.92
CA ASP A 315 -12.15 21.33 -20.51
C ASP A 315 -11.71 20.18 -19.58
N GLY A 316 -10.64 19.48 -19.98
CA GLY A 316 -10.04 18.40 -19.20
C GLY A 316 -10.88 17.13 -19.11
N GLY A 317 -11.67 16.85 -20.15
CA GLY A 317 -12.52 15.66 -20.22
C GLY A 317 -13.87 15.83 -19.52
N THR A 318 -14.27 17.06 -19.17
CA THR A 318 -15.57 17.32 -18.55
C THR A 318 -16.70 17.25 -19.58
N SER A 319 -16.45 17.73 -20.81
CA SER A 319 -17.36 17.61 -21.94
C SER A 319 -16.61 17.31 -23.24
N PHE A 320 -17.31 16.64 -24.16
CA PHE A 320 -16.75 16.15 -25.42
C PHE A 320 -17.63 16.59 -26.60
N SER A 321 -16.98 16.98 -27.69
CA SER A 321 -17.61 17.26 -28.99
C SER A 321 -17.14 16.24 -30.02
N SER A 322 -18.08 15.63 -30.74
CA SER A 322 -17.71 14.72 -31.83
C SER A 322 -17.02 15.47 -32.98
N LEU A 323 -15.96 14.88 -33.54
CA LEU A 323 -15.22 15.41 -34.68
C LEU A 323 -15.73 14.90 -36.04
N GLY A 324 -16.73 14.00 -36.06
CA GLY A 324 -17.26 13.45 -37.31
C GLY A 324 -18.27 12.33 -37.11
N ALA A 325 -18.70 11.73 -38.23
CA ALA A 325 -19.53 10.53 -38.19
C ALA A 325 -18.72 9.32 -37.70
N PRO A 326 -19.37 8.31 -37.08
CA PRO A 326 -18.71 7.08 -36.68
C PRO A 326 -18.02 6.40 -37.87
N LEU A 327 -16.77 5.96 -37.65
CA LEU A 327 -16.01 5.19 -38.62
C LEU A 327 -16.42 3.73 -38.50
N ALA A 328 -17.43 3.31 -39.26
CA ALA A 328 -17.90 1.93 -39.34
C ALA A 328 -17.43 1.27 -40.66
N PRO A 329 -17.45 -0.08 -40.77
CA PRO A 329 -17.19 -0.76 -42.05
C PRO A 329 -18.17 -0.29 -43.12
N ALA A 330 -17.70 -0.18 -44.36
CA ALA A 330 -18.59 0.05 -45.49
C ALA A 330 -19.43 -1.22 -45.71
N THR A 331 -20.75 -1.11 -45.49
CA THR A 331 -21.74 -2.17 -45.78
C THR A 331 -21.81 -2.51 -47.26
#